data_AF-A0A7H0GXA3-F1
#
_entry.id   AF-A0A7H0GXA3-F1
#
_cell.length_a   1.000
_cell.length_b   1.000
_cell.length_c   1.000
_cell.angle_alpha   90.00
_cell.angle_beta   90.00
_cell.angle_gamma   90.00
#
_symmetry.space_group_name_H-M   'P 1'
#
loop_
_entity.id
_entity.type
_entity.pdbx_description
1 polymer ?
#
loop_
_entity_poly.entity_id
_entity_poly.type
_entity_poly.pdbx_seq_one_letter_code
_entity_poly.pdbx_strand_id
1 'polypeptide(L)'
;MRFLYSLLTLSVLAAPGAFAQVTTPTDSTTTTAPAPGLKQPRKSAFAPSDKPSFIPVPIAFYQQETGFAAGAAILPVWRFGTDTTVRKSNARLIAWFSQEKQSTIQLTHTIFTPGEKLFLSGELSRYDQKLFYYGVGNDNREDAESDLEFKLIVFDEKVMPRIAPNLFVGLRYRLTSLTDITAPGTARDGGTNFFLRDNFRISPASGRIR
;
A
#
# COMPACT_ATOMS: atom_id res chain seq x y z
N MET A 1 -5.50 -12.88 42.55
CA MET A 1 -4.10 -13.35 42.45
C MET A 1 -3.28 -12.28 41.74
N ARG A 2 -2.10 -11.97 42.28
CA ARG A 2 -1.19 -10.90 41.85
C ARG A 2 -0.34 -11.39 40.68
N PHE A 3 0.13 -10.45 39.85
CA PHE A 3 1.43 -10.35 39.14
C PHE A 3 1.21 -9.58 37.82
N LEU A 4 1.38 -8.25 37.76
CA LEU A 4 2.65 -7.50 37.63
C LEU A 4 3.55 -8.05 36.50
N TYR A 5 3.45 -7.46 35.31
CA TYR A 5 4.58 -7.22 34.40
C TYR A 5 4.39 -5.90 33.66
N SER A 6 4.94 -4.85 34.27
CA SER A 6 5.44 -3.67 33.60
C SER A 6 6.79 -4.06 32.97
N LEU A 7 6.95 -3.84 31.67
CA LEU A 7 8.27 -3.66 31.06
C LEU A 7 8.13 -2.80 29.80
N LEU A 8 8.21 -1.51 30.09
CA LEU A 8 8.45 -0.42 29.16
C LEU A 8 9.89 -0.56 28.61
N THR A 9 10.05 -1.04 27.37
CA THR A 9 11.33 -0.91 26.66
C THR A 9 11.27 0.29 25.73
N LEU A 10 11.82 1.41 26.23
CA LEU A 10 12.07 2.63 25.47
C LEU A 10 13.35 2.41 24.62
N SER A 11 13.21 1.89 23.42
CA SER A 11 14.32 1.87 22.45
C SER A 11 14.47 3.25 21.82
N VAL A 12 15.39 4.05 22.35
CA VAL A 12 15.92 5.23 21.66
C VAL A 12 16.96 4.75 20.66
N LEU A 13 16.56 4.60 19.40
CA LEU A 13 17.51 4.42 18.31
C LEU A 13 17.89 5.81 17.77
N ALA A 14 19.03 6.33 18.23
CA ALA A 14 19.66 7.50 17.66
C ALA A 14 20.25 7.13 16.30
N ALA A 15 19.50 7.38 15.22
CA ALA A 15 20.06 7.36 13.87
C ALA A 15 20.82 8.68 13.64
N PRO A 16 22.11 8.66 13.25
CA PRO A 16 22.77 9.87 12.77
C PRO A 16 22.09 10.33 11.48
N GLY A 17 21.90 11.64 11.37
CA GLY A 17 21.15 12.28 10.28
C GLY A 17 21.64 11.83 8.90
N ALA A 18 20.76 11.18 8.15
CA ALA A 18 20.94 10.98 6.73
C ALA A 18 20.74 12.34 6.04
N PHE A 19 21.83 13.03 5.75
CA PHE A 19 21.82 14.11 4.77
C PHE A 19 21.60 13.49 3.40
N ALA A 20 20.42 13.69 2.82
CA ALA A 20 20.20 13.40 1.41
C ALA A 20 21.10 14.34 0.59
N GLN A 21 22.06 13.79 -0.16
CA GLN A 21 22.81 14.56 -1.13
C GLN A 21 21.88 14.97 -2.26
N VAL A 22 21.62 16.28 -2.35
CA VAL A 22 21.04 16.88 -3.55
C VAL A 22 22.19 17.10 -4.52
N THR A 23 22.42 16.16 -5.43
CA THR A 23 23.23 16.43 -6.63
C THR A 23 22.39 17.32 -7.55
N THR A 24 22.62 18.63 -7.49
CA THR A 24 22.22 19.54 -8.58
C THR A 24 22.99 19.17 -9.84
N PRO A 25 22.35 18.97 -11.00
CA PRO A 25 23.06 19.00 -12.26
C PRO A 25 23.54 20.43 -12.51
N THR A 26 24.84 20.60 -12.68
CA THR A 26 25.45 21.84 -13.17
C THR A 26 25.12 21.96 -14.65
N ASP A 27 24.04 22.67 -14.99
CA ASP A 27 23.81 23.12 -16.36
C ASP A 27 24.21 24.59 -16.47
N SER A 28 25.44 24.79 -16.94
CA SER A 28 25.88 26.02 -17.56
C SER A 28 25.01 26.32 -18.77
N THR A 29 24.12 27.31 -18.66
CA THR A 29 23.48 27.93 -19.84
C THR A 29 23.73 29.43 -19.82
N THR A 30 24.69 29.80 -20.64
CA THR A 30 24.97 31.14 -21.13
C THR A 30 23.67 31.85 -21.50
N THR A 31 23.50 33.06 -20.97
CA THR A 31 22.45 34.00 -21.38
C THR A 31 22.58 34.29 -22.87
N THR A 32 21.57 33.98 -23.67
CA THR A 32 21.39 34.56 -25.00
C THR A 32 19.93 34.94 -25.18
N ALA A 33 19.71 36.18 -25.61
CA ALA A 33 18.42 36.84 -25.74
C ALA A 33 17.45 36.08 -26.69
N PRO A 34 16.12 36.20 -26.51
CA PRO A 34 15.16 35.32 -27.17
C PRO A 34 14.92 35.72 -28.64
N ALA A 35 15.07 34.77 -29.55
CA ALA A 35 14.58 34.87 -30.91
C ALA A 35 13.04 34.75 -30.94
N PRO A 36 12.31 35.64 -31.63
CA PRO A 36 10.86 35.59 -31.71
C PRO A 36 10.42 34.49 -32.68
N GLY A 37 9.61 33.52 -32.21
CA GLY A 37 8.88 32.63 -33.12
C GLY A 37 8.83 31.13 -32.78
N LEU A 38 9.51 30.66 -31.74
CA LEU A 38 9.37 29.25 -31.34
C LEU A 38 8.19 29.10 -30.38
N LYS A 39 7.16 28.37 -30.83
CA LYS A 39 6.05 27.91 -29.99
C LYS A 39 6.63 27.29 -28.72
N GLN A 40 6.23 27.83 -27.56
CA GLN A 40 6.70 27.38 -26.25
C GLN A 40 6.61 25.85 -26.16
N PRO A 41 7.66 25.17 -25.65
CA PRO A 41 7.62 23.72 -25.48
C PRO A 41 6.41 23.38 -24.62
N ARG A 42 5.54 22.48 -25.13
CA ARG A 42 4.40 21.97 -24.37
C ARG A 42 4.93 21.50 -23.02
N LYS A 43 4.44 22.07 -21.92
CA LYS A 43 4.81 21.63 -20.56
C LYS A 43 4.63 20.12 -20.51
N SER A 44 5.73 19.40 -20.29
CA SER A 44 5.69 17.94 -20.14
C SER A 44 4.70 17.60 -19.03
N ALA A 45 3.84 16.61 -19.27
CA ALA A 45 2.94 16.08 -18.24
C ALA A 45 3.71 15.57 -17.00
N PHE A 46 5.01 15.25 -17.19
CA PHE A 46 5.93 14.76 -16.17
C PHE A 46 6.88 15.84 -15.62
N ALA A 47 6.69 17.12 -15.99
CA ALA A 47 7.53 18.19 -15.47
C ALA A 47 7.31 18.37 -13.95
N PRO A 48 8.37 18.62 -13.15
CA PRO A 48 8.23 18.92 -11.73
C PRO A 48 7.33 20.14 -11.53
N SER A 49 6.19 19.94 -10.87
CA SER A 49 5.23 20.99 -10.52
C SER A 49 4.83 20.79 -9.06
N ASP A 50 4.55 21.89 -8.37
CA ASP A 50 3.98 21.83 -7.00
C ASP A 50 2.47 21.53 -7.01
N LYS A 51 1.86 21.54 -8.20
CA LYS A 51 0.47 21.12 -8.41
C LYS A 51 0.40 19.60 -8.59
N PRO A 52 -0.58 18.91 -7.99
CA PRO A 52 -0.75 17.48 -8.16
C PRO A 52 -1.05 17.15 -9.63
N SER A 53 -0.36 16.13 -10.16
CA SER A 53 -0.63 15.55 -11.46
C SER A 53 -1.24 14.16 -11.27
N PHE A 54 -2.38 13.91 -11.90
CA PHE A 54 -3.14 12.66 -11.77
C PHE A 54 -3.01 11.85 -13.06
N ILE A 55 -1.80 11.40 -13.36
CA ILE A 55 -1.54 10.60 -14.55
C ILE A 55 -1.73 9.12 -14.20
N PRO A 56 -2.70 8.42 -14.81
CA PRO A 56 -2.83 6.99 -14.65
C PRO A 56 -1.69 6.27 -15.35
N VAL A 57 -1.02 5.38 -14.62
CA VAL A 57 0.07 4.52 -15.09
C VAL A 57 -0.49 3.10 -15.21
N PRO A 58 -0.50 2.49 -16.41
CA PRO A 58 -1.00 1.13 -16.56
C PRO A 58 -0.08 0.14 -15.84
N ILE A 59 -0.68 -0.92 -15.30
CA ILE A 59 -0.01 -2.06 -14.68
C ILE A 59 -0.40 -3.30 -15.47
N ALA A 60 0.58 -4.13 -15.82
CA ALA A 60 0.36 -5.47 -16.34
C ALA A 60 1.46 -6.39 -15.80
N PHE A 61 1.09 -7.57 -15.31
CA PHE A 61 2.03 -8.56 -14.79
C PHE A 61 1.49 -9.99 -14.94
N TYR A 62 2.34 -10.98 -14.72
CA TYR A 62 1.98 -12.40 -14.66
C TYR A 62 2.60 -13.03 -13.41
N GLN A 63 1.82 -13.80 -12.66
CA GLN A 63 2.34 -14.68 -11.60
C GLN A 63 1.71 -16.07 -11.74
N GLN A 64 2.41 -17.10 -11.28
CA GLN A 64 1.89 -18.48 -11.32
C GLN A 64 0.59 -18.61 -10.51
N GLU A 65 0.48 -17.86 -9.42
CA GLU A 65 -0.65 -17.88 -8.50
C GLU A 65 -1.89 -17.11 -9.00
N THR A 66 -1.68 -16.00 -9.71
CA THR A 66 -2.77 -15.08 -10.12
C THR A 66 -3.05 -15.11 -11.62
N GLY A 67 -2.16 -15.72 -12.41
CA GLY A 67 -2.13 -15.62 -13.86
C GLY A 67 -1.76 -14.20 -14.33
N PHE A 68 -2.21 -13.82 -15.52
CA PHE A 68 -2.11 -12.44 -15.98
C PHE A 68 -2.99 -11.53 -15.14
N ALA A 69 -2.49 -10.34 -14.86
CA ALA A 69 -3.20 -9.28 -14.20
C ALA A 69 -3.00 -7.95 -14.94
N ALA A 70 -4.04 -7.13 -14.89
CA ALA A 70 -4.04 -5.79 -15.45
C ALA A 70 -4.60 -4.80 -14.41
N GLY A 71 -4.11 -3.57 -14.47
CA GLY A 71 -4.51 -2.54 -13.53
C GLY A 71 -3.99 -1.17 -13.90
N ALA A 72 -4.11 -0.25 -12.95
CA ALA A 72 -3.55 1.08 -13.07
C ALA A 72 -3.15 1.62 -11.69
N ALA A 73 -2.23 2.58 -11.71
CA ALA A 73 -1.85 3.35 -10.54
C ALA A 73 -1.89 4.85 -10.82
N ILE A 74 -2.17 5.64 -9.80
CA ILE A 74 -2.08 7.10 -9.84
C ILE A 74 -1.20 7.52 -8.66
N LEU A 75 -0.15 8.30 -8.93
CA LEU A 75 0.85 8.70 -7.94
C LEU A 75 1.03 10.22 -7.90
N PRO A 76 0.04 10.98 -7.43
CA PRO A 76 0.18 12.42 -7.33
C PRO A 76 1.21 12.79 -6.26
N VAL A 77 2.05 13.77 -6.60
CA VAL A 77 2.99 14.43 -5.70
C VAL A 77 2.69 15.92 -5.75
N TRP A 78 2.59 16.57 -4.58
CA TRP A 78 2.26 17.98 -4.50
C TRP A 78 2.84 18.63 -3.24
N ARG A 79 2.71 19.94 -3.13
CA ARG A 79 3.10 20.70 -1.94
C ARG A 79 1.96 21.62 -1.51
N PHE A 80 1.72 21.72 -0.21
CA PHE A 80 0.77 22.68 0.34
C PHE A 80 1.45 24.03 0.54
N GLY A 81 0.88 25.08 -0.04
CA GLY A 81 1.44 26.43 -0.01
C GLY A 81 2.60 26.63 -0.99
N THR A 82 3.18 27.83 -0.96
CA THR A 82 4.31 28.24 -1.80
C THR A 82 5.67 28.07 -1.11
N ASP A 83 5.67 27.64 0.16
CA ASP A 83 6.86 27.50 0.98
C ASP A 83 7.66 26.25 0.58
N THR A 84 8.84 26.46 0.00
CA THR A 84 9.72 25.39 -0.49
C THR A 84 10.37 24.60 0.64
N THR A 85 10.34 25.09 1.88
CA THR A 85 10.88 24.40 3.06
C THR A 85 9.98 23.25 3.52
N VAL A 86 8.71 23.23 3.10
CA VAL A 86 7.76 22.16 3.41
C VAL A 86 8.00 20.96 2.49
N ARG A 87 8.09 19.76 3.09
CA ARG A 87 8.17 18.50 2.36
C ARG A 87 6.96 18.27 1.44
N LYS A 88 7.22 17.66 0.28
CA LYS A 88 6.15 17.31 -0.66
C LYS A 88 5.27 16.21 -0.07
N SER A 89 3.97 16.41 -0.19
CA SER A 89 2.96 15.38 0.05
C SER A 89 2.86 14.46 -1.17
N ASN A 90 2.46 13.22 -0.93
CA ASN A 90 2.21 12.24 -1.98
C ASN A 90 1.05 11.34 -1.60
N ALA A 91 0.43 10.77 -2.63
CA ALA A 91 -0.51 9.68 -2.48
C ALA A 91 -0.25 8.65 -3.58
N ARG A 92 -0.74 7.44 -3.37
CA ARG A 92 -0.70 6.37 -4.35
C ARG A 92 -2.00 5.59 -4.27
N LEU A 93 -2.73 5.58 -5.37
CA LEU A 93 -3.87 4.72 -5.59
C LEU A 93 -3.45 3.64 -6.60
N ILE A 94 -3.55 2.37 -6.22
CA ILE A 94 -3.32 1.22 -7.10
C ILE A 94 -4.61 0.40 -7.14
N ALA A 95 -5.02 0.00 -8.34
CA ALA A 95 -6.06 -0.99 -8.52
C ALA A 95 -5.64 -1.98 -9.61
N TRP A 96 -5.76 -3.29 -9.34
CA TRP A 96 -5.52 -4.33 -10.34
C TRP A 96 -6.44 -5.52 -10.14
N PHE A 97 -6.65 -6.25 -11.22
CA PHE A 97 -7.46 -7.47 -11.29
C PHE A 97 -6.73 -8.54 -12.09
N SER A 98 -6.83 -9.79 -11.67
CA SER A 98 -6.16 -10.94 -12.27
C SER A 98 -7.14 -11.92 -12.90
N GLN A 99 -6.66 -12.79 -13.79
CA GLN A 99 -7.47 -13.84 -14.42
C GLN A 99 -8.05 -14.82 -13.40
N GLU A 100 -7.30 -15.12 -12.34
CA GLU A 100 -7.73 -16.00 -11.24
C GLU A 100 -8.62 -15.28 -10.21
N LYS A 101 -9.28 -14.19 -10.61
CA LYS A 101 -10.25 -13.40 -9.82
C LYS A 101 -9.69 -12.78 -8.53
N GLN A 102 -8.38 -12.72 -8.36
CA GLN A 102 -7.76 -11.94 -7.30
C GLN A 102 -7.74 -10.46 -7.68
N SER A 103 -7.93 -9.58 -6.70
CA SER A 103 -7.94 -8.14 -6.91
C SER A 103 -7.35 -7.37 -5.73
N THR A 104 -6.81 -6.19 -6.02
CA THR A 104 -6.33 -5.26 -4.99
C THR A 104 -6.80 -3.86 -5.34
N ILE A 105 -7.27 -3.14 -4.33
CA ILE A 105 -7.44 -1.68 -4.35
C ILE A 105 -6.71 -1.14 -3.13
N GLN A 106 -5.68 -0.33 -3.34
CA GLN A 106 -4.86 0.24 -2.28
C GLN A 106 -4.73 1.75 -2.47
N LEU A 107 -5.13 2.51 -1.45
CA LEU A 107 -4.83 3.92 -1.31
C LEU A 107 -3.84 4.11 -0.17
N THR A 108 -2.74 4.80 -0.44
CA THR A 108 -1.79 5.25 0.60
C THR A 108 -1.53 6.74 0.44
N HIS A 109 -1.32 7.44 1.55
CA HIS A 109 -1.02 8.87 1.54
C HIS A 109 0.03 9.25 2.58
N THR A 110 0.75 10.32 2.27
CA THR A 110 1.71 11.00 3.14
C THR A 110 1.52 12.49 2.91
N ILE A 111 0.96 13.18 3.89
CA ILE A 111 0.51 14.56 3.79
C ILE A 111 1.21 15.42 4.84
N PHE A 112 1.85 16.50 4.39
CA PHE A 112 2.45 17.53 5.23
C PHE A 112 1.66 18.83 5.09
N THR A 113 1.07 19.30 6.19
CA THR A 113 0.31 20.57 6.17
C THR A 113 1.24 21.79 6.08
N PRO A 114 0.73 22.99 5.74
CA PRO A 114 1.55 24.20 5.66
C PRO A 114 2.38 24.45 6.94
N GLY A 115 3.67 24.73 6.76
CA GLY A 115 4.64 24.89 7.86
C GLY A 115 4.98 23.59 8.60
N GLU A 116 4.59 22.44 8.04
CA GLU A 116 4.70 21.11 8.64
C GLU A 116 4.13 21.05 10.07
N LYS A 117 2.98 21.69 10.31
CA LYS A 117 2.35 21.67 11.64
C LYS A 117 1.77 20.31 11.99
N LEU A 118 1.35 19.56 10.98
CA LEU A 118 0.72 18.25 11.08
C LEU A 118 1.24 17.34 9.98
N PHE A 119 1.63 16.14 10.38
CA PHE A 119 2.00 15.05 9.49
C PHE A 119 0.90 13.97 9.55
N LEU A 120 0.26 13.74 8.41
CA LEU A 120 -0.76 12.71 8.22
C LEU A 120 -0.20 11.61 7.32
N SER A 121 -0.40 10.36 7.67
CA SER A 121 0.00 9.24 6.81
C SER A 121 -0.88 8.04 7.06
N GLY A 122 -1.34 7.41 5.99
CA GLY A 122 -2.25 6.29 6.11
C GLY A 122 -2.31 5.37 4.91
N GLU A 123 -3.10 4.33 5.11
CA GLU A 123 -3.40 3.25 4.18
C GLU A 123 -4.87 2.87 4.31
N LEU A 124 -5.55 2.77 3.16
CA LEU A 124 -6.83 2.10 3.03
C LEU A 124 -6.71 1.09 1.90
N SER A 125 -6.74 -0.19 2.23
CA SER A 125 -6.56 -1.27 1.28
C SER A 125 -7.67 -2.30 1.38
N ARG A 126 -8.09 -2.83 0.24
CA ARG A 126 -8.96 -3.99 0.11
C ARG A 126 -8.28 -5.00 -0.81
N TYR A 127 -8.10 -6.21 -0.31
CA TYR A 127 -7.54 -7.34 -1.05
C TYR A 127 -8.59 -8.43 -1.12
N ASP A 128 -8.82 -8.94 -2.33
CA ASP A 128 -9.53 -10.19 -2.56
C ASP A 128 -8.48 -11.18 -3.06
N GLN A 129 -8.11 -12.13 -2.18
CA GLN A 129 -6.99 -13.05 -2.41
C GLN A 129 -7.45 -14.49 -2.31
N LYS A 130 -6.63 -15.37 -2.88
CA LYS A 130 -6.84 -16.81 -2.90
C LYS A 130 -5.53 -17.49 -2.56
N LEU A 131 -5.54 -18.31 -1.53
CA LEU A 131 -4.41 -19.13 -1.12
C LEU A 131 -4.57 -20.52 -1.71
N PHE A 132 -3.52 -21.00 -2.37
CA PHE A 132 -3.48 -22.33 -2.98
C PHE A 132 -2.64 -23.27 -2.11
N TYR A 133 -3.15 -24.47 -1.87
CA TYR A 133 -2.49 -25.50 -1.07
C TYR A 133 -2.36 -26.79 -1.87
N TYR A 134 -1.13 -27.26 -2.04
CA TYR A 134 -0.78 -28.43 -2.86
C TYR A 134 -0.47 -29.69 -2.04
N GLY A 135 -0.79 -29.72 -0.74
CA GLY A 135 -0.51 -30.85 0.15
C GLY A 135 0.90 -30.89 0.75
N VAL A 136 1.20 -31.94 1.51
CA VAL A 136 2.52 -32.19 2.14
C VAL A 136 3.08 -33.51 1.62
N GLY A 137 4.31 -33.51 1.09
CA GLY A 137 4.97 -34.71 0.55
C GLY A 137 5.32 -34.62 -0.93
N ASN A 138 6.12 -35.58 -1.42
CA ASN A 138 6.66 -35.58 -2.80
C ASN A 138 5.75 -36.33 -3.81
N ASP A 139 4.69 -36.99 -3.33
CA ASP A 139 3.72 -37.75 -4.13
C ASP A 139 2.44 -36.97 -4.44
N ASN A 140 2.43 -35.66 -4.18
CA ASN A 140 1.28 -34.80 -4.44
C ASN A 140 1.19 -34.50 -5.94
N ARG A 141 0.02 -34.79 -6.51
CA ARG A 141 -0.27 -34.43 -7.90
C ARG A 141 -0.59 -32.93 -7.97
N GLU A 142 -0.12 -32.24 -9.00
CA GLU A 142 -0.39 -30.81 -9.23
C GLU A 142 -1.90 -30.51 -9.35
N ASP A 143 -2.72 -31.50 -9.69
CA ASP A 143 -4.18 -31.37 -9.82
C ASP A 143 -4.93 -31.39 -8.47
N ALA A 144 -4.31 -31.86 -7.38
CA ALA A 144 -4.89 -31.91 -6.03
C ALA A 144 -4.82 -30.56 -5.28
N GLU A 145 -5.03 -29.46 -6.00
CA GLU A 145 -4.98 -28.09 -5.49
C GLU A 145 -6.24 -27.77 -4.66
N SER A 146 -6.02 -27.35 -3.41
CA SER A 146 -7.06 -26.91 -2.48
C SER A 146 -6.99 -25.40 -2.26
N ASP A 147 -8.13 -24.75 -2.42
CA ASP A 147 -8.18 -23.29 -2.44
C ASP A 147 -8.82 -22.74 -1.16
N LEU A 148 -8.33 -21.59 -0.71
CA LEU A 148 -8.94 -20.79 0.36
C LEU A 148 -9.05 -19.33 -0.10
N GLU A 149 -10.27 -18.86 -0.29
CA GLU A 149 -10.55 -17.48 -0.65
C GLU A 149 -10.77 -16.65 0.62
N PHE A 150 -10.21 -15.44 0.66
CA PHE A 150 -10.41 -14.52 1.76
C PHE A 150 -10.40 -13.06 1.29
N LYS A 151 -11.09 -12.21 2.05
CA LYS A 151 -11.11 -10.77 1.84
C LYS A 151 -10.43 -10.08 3.02
N LEU A 152 -9.50 -9.18 2.71
CA LEU A 152 -8.75 -8.43 3.70
C LEU A 152 -8.99 -6.94 3.51
N ILE A 153 -9.44 -6.28 4.57
CA ILE A 153 -9.55 -4.82 4.63
C ILE A 153 -8.54 -4.31 5.65
N VAL A 154 -7.68 -3.39 5.21
CA VAL A 154 -6.69 -2.71 6.05
C VAL A 154 -7.04 -1.22 6.08
N PHE A 155 -7.15 -0.68 7.29
CA PHE A 155 -7.22 0.75 7.54
C PHE A 155 -6.12 1.11 8.53
N ASP A 156 -5.27 2.06 8.18
CA ASP A 156 -4.18 2.54 9.02
C ASP A 156 -4.11 4.06 8.85
N GLU A 157 -4.22 4.82 9.92
CA GLU A 157 -4.09 6.28 9.87
C GLU A 157 -3.22 6.76 11.03
N LYS A 158 -2.26 7.63 10.70
CA LYS A 158 -1.38 8.29 11.65
C LYS A 158 -1.63 9.78 11.60
N VAL A 159 -1.89 10.37 12.77
CA VAL A 159 -2.10 11.79 12.96
C VAL A 159 -1.03 12.29 13.93
N MET A 160 -0.03 13.00 13.40
CA MET A 160 1.17 13.38 14.15
C MET A 160 1.40 14.89 14.08
N PRO A 161 0.97 15.67 15.08
CA PRO A 161 1.32 17.09 15.18
C PRO A 161 2.82 17.26 15.43
N ARG A 162 3.36 18.39 14.97
CA ARG A 162 4.75 18.80 15.24
C ARG A 162 4.88 19.33 16.66
N ILE A 163 5.84 18.82 17.41
CA ILE A 163 6.09 19.21 18.81
C ILE A 163 7.40 19.98 18.94
N ALA A 164 8.40 19.65 18.11
CA ALA A 164 9.65 20.38 18.02
C ALA A 164 10.13 20.43 16.56
N PRO A 165 11.16 21.22 16.22
CA PRO A 165 11.76 21.13 14.90
C PRO A 165 12.17 19.69 14.57
N ASN A 166 11.66 19.20 13.43
CA ASN A 166 11.90 17.83 12.94
C ASN A 166 11.36 16.70 13.83
N LEU A 167 10.51 17.00 14.83
CA LEU A 167 9.90 16.01 15.71
C LEU A 167 8.37 16.07 15.67
N PHE A 168 7.77 14.95 15.32
CA PHE A 168 6.33 14.73 15.26
C PHE A 168 5.97 13.58 16.20
N VAL A 169 4.99 13.80 17.07
CA VAL A 169 4.47 12.73 17.93
C VAL A 169 2.96 12.84 17.93
N GLY A 170 2.28 11.71 17.81
CA GLY A 170 0.83 11.66 17.82
C GLY A 170 0.32 10.23 17.85
N LEU A 171 -0.88 10.04 17.33
CA LEU A 171 -1.61 8.78 17.42
C LEU A 171 -1.60 8.04 16.09
N ARG A 172 -1.62 6.72 16.18
CA ARG A 172 -1.85 5.82 15.05
C ARG A 172 -3.00 4.90 15.40
N TYR A 173 -3.93 4.74 14.47
CA TYR A 173 -4.97 3.73 14.56
C TYR A 173 -4.83 2.78 13.39
N ARG A 174 -4.77 1.48 13.68
CA ARG A 174 -4.72 0.43 12.65
C ARG A 174 -5.80 -0.61 12.93
N LEU A 175 -6.61 -0.86 11.93
CA LEU A 175 -7.61 -1.91 11.88
C LEU A 175 -7.28 -2.85 10.71
N THR A 176 -7.38 -4.15 10.97
CA THR A 176 -7.19 -5.17 9.95
C THR A 176 -8.31 -6.19 10.13
N SER A 177 -9.19 -6.29 9.13
CA SER A 177 -10.33 -7.21 9.14
C SER A 177 -10.15 -8.24 8.05
N LEU A 178 -10.17 -9.52 8.45
CA LEU A 178 -10.19 -10.66 7.55
C LEU A 178 -11.61 -11.22 7.56
N THR A 179 -12.26 -11.24 6.41
CA THR A 179 -13.68 -11.61 6.26
C THR A 179 -13.84 -12.58 5.08
N ASP A 180 -14.97 -13.27 5.01
CA ASP A 180 -15.36 -14.13 3.88
C ASP A 180 -14.34 -15.24 3.58
N ILE A 181 -13.82 -15.87 4.64
CA ILE A 181 -12.95 -17.03 4.53
C ILE A 181 -13.79 -18.20 4.02
N THR A 182 -13.63 -18.56 2.75
CA THR A 182 -14.41 -19.60 2.09
C THR A 182 -13.48 -20.61 1.43
N ALA A 183 -13.70 -21.89 1.72
CA ALA A 183 -13.10 -22.98 0.97
C ALA A 183 -14.16 -23.56 0.02
N PRO A 184 -13.95 -23.58 -1.31
CA PRO A 184 -14.85 -24.27 -2.21
C PRO A 184 -14.96 -25.76 -1.86
N GLY A 185 -16.16 -26.32 -1.99
CA GLY A 185 -16.51 -27.71 -1.61
C GLY A 185 -15.68 -28.79 -2.32
N THR A 186 -15.17 -28.47 -3.51
CA THR A 186 -14.38 -29.34 -4.37
C THR A 186 -13.01 -28.74 -4.61
N ALA A 187 -11.96 -29.54 -4.48
CA ALA A 187 -10.64 -29.27 -5.01
C ALA A 187 -10.67 -29.25 -6.55
N ARG A 188 -9.60 -28.74 -7.17
CA ARG A 188 -9.54 -28.52 -8.63
C ARG A 188 -9.58 -29.83 -9.44
N ASP A 189 -9.18 -30.96 -8.85
CA ASP A 189 -9.30 -32.33 -9.37
C ASP A 189 -10.70 -32.95 -9.22
N GLY A 190 -11.66 -32.25 -8.60
CA GLY A 190 -12.98 -32.79 -8.27
C GLY A 190 -13.03 -33.61 -6.98
N GLY A 191 -11.93 -33.72 -6.24
CA GLY A 191 -11.86 -34.27 -4.89
C GLY A 191 -12.42 -33.32 -3.83
N THR A 192 -12.49 -33.76 -2.58
CA THR A 192 -12.86 -32.90 -1.45
C THR A 192 -11.71 -31.94 -1.11
N ASN A 193 -11.99 -30.64 -1.00
CA ASN A 193 -11.01 -29.64 -0.61
C ASN A 193 -10.37 -29.99 0.76
N PHE A 194 -9.05 -29.89 0.86
CA PHE A 194 -8.30 -30.21 2.07
C PHE A 194 -8.80 -29.43 3.30
N PHE A 195 -9.19 -28.17 3.12
CA PHE A 195 -9.74 -27.34 4.21
C PHE A 195 -11.12 -27.81 4.72
N LEU A 196 -11.73 -28.78 4.04
CA LEU A 196 -13.04 -29.35 4.37
C LEU A 196 -12.97 -30.85 4.70
N ARG A 197 -11.78 -31.47 4.63
CA ARG A 197 -11.61 -32.94 4.73
C ARG A 197 -11.73 -33.52 6.13
N ASP A 198 -11.60 -32.70 7.18
CA ASP A 198 -11.80 -33.13 8.57
C ASP A 198 -12.76 -32.19 9.30
N ASN A 199 -13.35 -32.68 10.39
CA ASN A 199 -14.39 -32.12 11.28
C ASN A 199 -14.23 -30.65 11.79
N PHE A 200 -13.44 -29.80 11.16
CA PHE A 200 -13.34 -28.37 11.45
C PHE A 200 -14.46 -27.60 10.74
N ARG A 201 -15.67 -27.72 11.29
CA ARG A 201 -16.82 -26.89 10.91
C ARG A 201 -16.50 -25.43 11.26
N ILE A 202 -16.07 -24.60 10.30
CA ILE A 202 -16.14 -23.15 10.46
C ILE A 202 -17.62 -22.79 10.33
N SER A 203 -18.32 -22.85 11.46
CA SER A 203 -19.72 -22.42 11.55
C SER A 203 -19.78 -20.92 11.25
N PRO A 204 -20.67 -20.45 10.35
CA PRO A 204 -21.01 -19.04 10.25
C PRO A 204 -21.94 -18.72 11.44
N ALA A 205 -21.40 -18.77 12.66
CA ALA A 205 -22.17 -18.56 13.86
C ALA A 205 -22.22 -17.06 14.16
N SER A 206 -23.43 -16.53 13.95
CA SER A 206 -23.95 -15.31 14.52
C SER A 206 -23.35 -14.96 15.89
N GLY A 207 -23.06 -13.67 16.05
CA GLY A 207 -22.62 -13.11 17.33
C GLY A 207 -23.62 -13.38 18.44
N ARG A 208 -23.21 -14.18 19.44
CA ARG A 208 -23.57 -13.98 20.85
C ARG A 208 -22.61 -14.77 21.74
N ILE A 209 -21.97 -14.03 22.63
CA ILE A 209 -21.14 -14.54 23.72
C ILE A 209 -22.06 -14.84 24.91
N ARG A 210 -21.91 -16.03 25.51
CA ARG A 210 -22.15 -16.27 26.93
C ARG A 210 -20.91 -16.91 27.52
#